data_AF-A0A352HT77-F1
#
_entry.id   AF-A0A352HT77-F1
#
_cell.length_a   1.000
_cell.length_b   1.000
_cell.length_c   1.000
_cell.angle_alpha   90.00
_cell.angle_beta   90.00
_cell.angle_gamma   90.00
#
_symmetry.space_group_name_H-M   'P 1'
#
loop_
_entity.id
_entity.type
_entity.pdbx_description
1 polymer ?
#
loop_
_entity_poly.entity_id
_entity_poly.type
_entity_poly.pdbx_seq_one_letter_code
_entity_poly.pdbx_strand_id
1 'polypeptide(L)'
;CLLFAVLAQVASNFANEYYDYVGGLDRKGREGFRRGVTEGDISPRQMRNATYATLGVAALLGLSLLFFGGWWLLPCGIAIALFAIGYSAGPFPLSHHGLGDVAVVVFFGLVPVTLTAYVQAGAVAFSPMVWCIALAVGLLASNVLIVNNYRDMDDDAAVGKKTTVVLFGRRV
;
A
#
# COMPACT_ATOMS: atom_id res chain seq x y z
N CYS A 1 0.80 17.06 4.17
CA CYS A 1 0.22 15.85 3.53
C CYS A 1 1.15 15.24 2.48
N LEU A 2 1.58 15.98 1.44
CA LEU A 2 2.35 15.41 0.32
C LEU A 2 3.64 14.69 0.76
N LEU A 3 4.51 15.34 1.54
CA LEU A 3 5.77 14.73 1.96
C LEU A 3 5.57 13.46 2.80
N PHE A 4 4.58 13.47 3.71
CA PHE A 4 4.17 12.28 4.45
C PHE A 4 3.76 11.14 3.50
N ALA A 5 2.87 11.41 2.55
CA ALA A 5 2.37 10.41 1.61
C ALA A 5 3.50 9.82 0.74
N VAL A 6 4.39 10.67 0.22
CA VAL A 6 5.54 10.23 -0.57
C VAL A 6 6.47 9.36 0.26
N LEU A 7 6.84 9.78 1.46
CA LEU A 7 7.73 8.99 2.32
C LEU A 7 7.09 7.68 2.77
N ALA A 8 5.78 7.66 3.06
CA ALA A 8 5.05 6.43 3.37
C ALA A 8 5.08 5.45 2.18
N GLN A 9 4.87 5.94 0.95
CA GLN A 9 4.95 5.11 -0.25
C GLN A 9 6.37 4.60 -0.51
N VAL A 10 7.39 5.44 -0.33
CA VAL A 10 8.80 5.04 -0.44
C VAL A 10 9.14 3.97 0.61
N ALA A 11 8.73 4.18 1.87
CA ALA A 11 8.96 3.20 2.94
C ALA A 11 8.26 1.87 2.65
N SER A 12 7.04 1.88 2.12
CA SER A 12 6.32 0.67 1.69
C SER A 12 7.07 -0.06 0.58
N ASN A 13 7.58 0.66 -0.43
CA ASN A 13 8.35 0.05 -1.51
C ASN A 13 9.68 -0.55 -1.02
N PHE A 14 10.41 0.15 -0.15
CA PHE A 14 11.64 -0.37 0.47
C PHE A 14 11.37 -1.59 1.36
N ALA A 15 10.29 -1.57 2.13
CA ALA A 15 9.87 -2.70 2.94
C ALA A 15 9.56 -3.91 2.06
N ASN A 16 8.75 -3.74 1.01
CA ASN A 16 8.40 -4.82 0.08
C ASN A 16 9.64 -5.46 -0.54
N GLU A 17 10.57 -4.65 -1.04
CA GLU A 17 11.80 -5.17 -1.62
C GLU A 17 12.68 -5.92 -0.59
N TYR A 18 12.82 -5.37 0.62
CA TYR A 18 13.59 -6.04 1.67
C TYR A 18 12.96 -7.37 2.11
N TYR A 19 11.66 -7.39 2.38
CA TYR A 19 10.98 -8.59 2.87
C TYR A 19 10.83 -9.66 1.80
N ASP A 20 10.62 -9.29 0.53
CA ASP A 20 10.58 -10.25 -0.58
C ASP A 20 11.96 -10.88 -0.82
N TYR A 21 13.04 -10.11 -0.69
CA TYR A 21 14.41 -10.63 -0.77
C TYR A 21 14.69 -11.61 0.38
N VAL A 22 14.41 -11.21 1.62
CA VAL A 22 14.62 -12.07 2.81
C VAL A 22 13.73 -13.32 2.78
N GLY A 23 12.51 -13.20 2.26
CA GLY A 23 11.57 -14.30 2.06
C GLY A 23 11.92 -15.23 0.90
N GLY A 24 12.95 -14.92 0.11
CA GLY A 24 13.38 -15.72 -1.05
C GLY A 24 12.39 -15.72 -2.21
N LEU A 25 11.46 -14.76 -2.23
CA LEU A 25 10.47 -14.59 -3.30
C LEU A 25 11.09 -13.93 -4.54
N ASP A 26 12.11 -13.12 -4.34
CA ASP A 26 12.81 -12.42 -5.42
C ASP A 26 13.97 -13.23 -6.01
N ARG A 27 14.08 -13.23 -7.34
CA ARG A 27 15.17 -13.85 -8.10
C ARG A 27 15.66 -12.90 -9.18
N LYS A 28 16.94 -13.01 -9.54
CA LYS A 28 17.51 -12.29 -10.69
C LYS A 28 16.80 -12.72 -11.97
N GLY A 29 16.51 -11.77 -12.86
CA GLY A 29 15.79 -12.03 -14.11
C GLY A 29 14.27 -12.15 -13.95
N ARG A 30 13.72 -11.74 -12.81
CA ARG A 30 12.28 -11.54 -12.58
C ARG A 30 11.68 -10.64 -13.67
N GLU A 31 10.46 -10.96 -14.11
CA GLU A 31 9.66 -10.06 -14.91
C GLU A 31 9.13 -8.91 -14.03
N GLY A 32 9.48 -7.67 -14.37
CA GLY A 32 9.05 -6.48 -13.67
C GLY A 32 10.17 -5.49 -13.39
N PHE A 33 9.91 -4.53 -12.52
CA PHE A 33 10.90 -3.50 -12.18
C PHE A 33 12.10 -4.12 -11.47
N ARG A 34 13.30 -3.72 -11.92
CA ARG A 34 14.59 -4.08 -11.33
C ARG A 34 14.61 -3.68 -9.84
N ARG A 35 15.04 -4.60 -8.97
CA ARG A 35 15.15 -4.39 -7.51
C ARG A 35 16.61 -4.34 -7.08
N GLY A 36 17.03 -3.24 -6.47
CA GLY A 36 18.42 -2.98 -6.10
C GLY A 36 19.02 -4.01 -5.14
N VAL A 37 18.25 -4.54 -4.18
CA VAL A 37 18.73 -5.57 -3.23
C VAL A 37 18.95 -6.90 -3.92
N THR A 38 18.00 -7.34 -4.74
CA THR A 38 18.04 -8.60 -5.48
C THR A 38 19.15 -8.60 -6.54
N GLU A 39 19.39 -7.44 -7.16
CA GLU A 39 20.48 -7.27 -8.13
C GLU A 39 21.87 -7.18 -7.50
N GLY A 40 21.94 -6.76 -6.24
CA GLY A 40 23.19 -6.58 -5.48
C GLY A 40 23.72 -5.14 -5.47
N ASP A 41 22.93 -4.18 -5.96
CA ASP A 41 23.26 -2.74 -5.93
C ASP A 41 23.22 -2.18 -4.50
N ILE A 42 22.34 -2.72 -3.65
CA ILE A 42 22.11 -2.28 -2.27
C ILE A 42 22.18 -3.49 -1.34
N SER A 43 22.93 -3.42 -0.25
CA SER A 43 22.94 -4.52 0.72
C SER A 43 21.60 -4.61 1.48
N PRO A 44 21.15 -5.82 1.89
CA PRO A 44 19.92 -5.98 2.66
C PRO A 44 19.90 -5.15 3.96
N ARG A 45 21.07 -5.00 4.62
CA ARG A 45 21.21 -4.17 5.83
C ARG A 45 20.98 -2.69 5.53
N GLN A 46 21.50 -2.18 4.41
CA GLN A 46 21.28 -0.80 3.98
C GLN A 46 19.80 -0.56 3.68
N MET A 47 19.15 -1.46 2.93
CA MET A 47 17.72 -1.33 2.62
C MET A 47 16.88 -1.33 3.90
N ARG A 48 17.10 -2.27 4.82
CA ARG A 48 16.40 -2.32 6.11
C ARG A 48 16.53 -1.02 6.90
N ASN A 49 17.75 -0.50 7.01
CA ASN A 49 18.01 0.74 7.74
C ASN A 49 17.34 1.94 7.05
N ALA A 50 17.35 1.99 5.71
CA ALA A 50 16.65 3.01 4.93
C ALA A 50 15.13 2.93 5.09
N THR A 51 14.55 1.72 5.13
CA THR A 51 13.13 1.50 5.43
C THR A 51 12.76 2.09 6.78
N TYR A 52 13.49 1.74 7.85
CA TYR A 52 13.20 2.25 9.20
C TYR A 52 13.43 3.75 9.34
N ALA A 53 14.48 4.30 8.73
CA ALA A 53 14.73 5.74 8.73
C ALA A 53 13.60 6.49 8.02
N THR A 54 13.22 6.04 6.82
CA THR A 54 12.13 6.66 6.03
C THR A 54 10.80 6.55 6.75
N LEU A 55 10.49 5.39 7.33
CA LEU A 55 9.28 5.18 8.12
C LEU A 55 9.26 6.07 9.37
N GLY A 56 10.39 6.23 10.06
CA GLY A 56 10.52 7.13 11.20
C GLY A 56 10.24 8.59 10.82
N VAL A 57 10.80 9.08 9.72
CA VAL A 57 10.53 10.44 9.22
C VAL A 57 9.07 10.57 8.78
N ALA A 58 8.51 9.59 8.08
CA ALA A 58 7.11 9.58 7.71
C ALA A 58 6.20 9.63 8.96
N ALA A 59 6.50 8.85 10.00
CA ALA A 59 5.74 8.85 11.25
C ALA A 59 5.78 10.22 11.94
N LEU A 60 6.96 10.86 12.03
CA LEU A 60 7.10 12.20 12.59
C LEU A 60 6.29 13.25 11.81
N LEU A 61 6.32 13.19 10.48
CA LEU A 61 5.50 14.07 9.64
C LEU A 61 4.01 13.76 9.80
N GLY A 62 3.62 12.49 9.89
CA GLY A 62 2.24 12.09 10.16
C GLY A 62 1.72 12.63 11.49
N LEU A 63 2.54 12.54 12.55
CA LEU A 63 2.24 13.12 13.86
C LEU A 63 2.13 14.65 13.80
N SER A 64 2.93 15.32 12.96
CA SER A 64 2.80 16.77 12.77
C SER A 64 1.45 17.18 12.15
N LEU A 65 0.76 16.28 11.43
CA LEU A 65 -0.57 16.56 10.88
C LEU A 65 -1.65 16.68 11.97
N LEU A 66 -1.40 16.14 13.18
CA LEU A 66 -2.32 16.26 14.31
C LEU A 66 -2.51 17.72 14.75
N PHE A 67 -1.53 18.60 14.53
CA PHE A 67 -1.67 20.03 14.82
C PHE A 67 -2.71 20.71 13.92
N PHE A 68 -2.95 20.18 12.72
CA PHE A 68 -3.86 20.74 11.73
C PHE A 68 -5.23 20.07 11.75
N GLY A 69 -5.26 18.73 11.85
CA GLY A 69 -6.50 17.96 11.84
C GLY A 69 -7.02 17.51 13.21
N GLY A 70 -6.24 17.71 14.28
CA GLY A 70 -6.63 17.33 15.63
C GLY A 70 -6.30 15.88 16.00
N TRP A 71 -6.46 15.57 17.29
CA TRP A 71 -6.05 14.30 17.91
C TRP A 71 -6.81 13.08 17.42
N TRP A 72 -8.02 13.26 16.87
CA TRP A 72 -8.83 12.14 16.36
C TRP A 72 -8.19 11.44 15.15
N LEU A 73 -7.26 12.10 14.45
CA LEU A 73 -6.48 11.47 13.38
C LEU A 73 -5.52 10.39 13.89
N LEU A 74 -5.13 10.42 15.16
CA LEU A 74 -4.21 9.44 15.74
C LEU A 74 -4.80 8.02 15.73
N PRO A 75 -6.01 7.75 16.27
CA PRO A 75 -6.61 6.43 16.15
C PRO A 75 -6.87 6.02 14.70
N CYS A 76 -7.15 6.95 13.78
CA CYS A 76 -7.22 6.65 12.35
C CYS A 76 -5.89 6.17 11.78
N GLY A 77 -4.78 6.83 12.13
CA GLY A 77 -3.43 6.42 11.73
C GLY A 77 -3.06 5.04 12.26
N ILE A 78 -3.40 4.74 13.51
CA ILE A 78 -3.21 3.41 14.11
C ILE A 78 -4.02 2.36 13.36
N ALA A 79 -5.29 2.63 13.07
CA ALA A 79 -6.13 1.72 12.30
C ALA A 79 -5.55 1.46 10.91
N ILE A 80 -5.10 2.50 10.20
CA ILE A 80 -4.45 2.36 8.88
C ILE A 80 -3.22 1.46 8.96
N ALA A 81 -2.37 1.64 9.97
CA ALA A 81 -1.18 0.79 10.15
C ALA A 81 -1.56 -0.68 10.40
N LEU A 82 -2.57 -0.94 11.23
CA LEU A 82 -3.07 -2.29 11.49
C LEU A 82 -3.64 -2.95 10.23
N PHE A 83 -4.43 -2.21 9.44
CA PHE A 83 -4.98 -2.71 8.19
C PHE A 83 -3.92 -2.92 7.12
N ALA A 84 -2.90 -2.07 7.06
CA ALA A 84 -1.76 -2.26 6.15
C ALA A 84 -1.02 -3.57 6.46
N ILE A 85 -0.85 -3.91 7.74
CA ILE A 85 -0.30 -5.21 8.15
C ILE A 85 -1.27 -6.34 7.78
N GLY A 86 -2.56 -6.21 8.13
CA GLY A 86 -3.59 -7.21 7.85
C GLY A 86 -3.88 -7.45 6.36
N TYR A 87 -3.43 -6.55 5.48
CA TYR A 87 -3.55 -6.72 4.04
C TYR A 87 -2.71 -7.88 3.50
N SER A 88 -1.46 -8.01 3.97
CA SER A 88 -0.50 -9.02 3.50
C SER A 88 -0.11 -10.05 4.57
N ALA A 89 -0.27 -9.73 5.85
CA ALA A 89 0.19 -10.56 6.96
C ALA A 89 -0.94 -10.88 7.96
N GLY A 90 -0.64 -11.77 8.90
CA GLY A 90 -1.59 -12.23 9.91
C GLY A 90 -2.36 -13.49 9.49
N PRO A 91 -3.31 -13.95 10.33
CA PRO A 91 -4.01 -15.23 10.12
C PRO A 91 -4.97 -15.22 8.93
N PHE A 92 -5.37 -14.04 8.45
CA PHE A 92 -6.30 -13.88 7.34
C PHE A 92 -5.90 -12.69 6.44
N PRO A 93 -4.88 -12.84 5.58
CA PRO A 93 -4.44 -11.75 4.70
C PRO A 93 -5.55 -11.41 3.69
N LEU A 94 -5.97 -10.14 3.65
CA LEU A 94 -7.06 -9.70 2.75
C LEU A 94 -6.73 -9.97 1.27
N SER A 95 -5.47 -9.78 0.89
CA SER A 95 -4.97 -10.02 -0.46
C SER A 95 -5.05 -11.49 -0.92
N HIS A 96 -5.16 -12.44 0.02
CA HIS A 96 -5.25 -13.88 -0.27
C HIS A 96 -6.70 -14.37 -0.39
N HIS A 97 -7.69 -13.53 -0.07
CA HIS A 97 -9.10 -13.91 0.06
C HIS A 97 -10.03 -13.10 -0.85
N GLY A 98 -9.54 -12.60 -1.98
CA GLY A 98 -10.34 -11.84 -2.94
C GLY A 98 -10.72 -10.43 -2.46
N LEU A 99 -10.17 -9.97 -1.33
CA LEU A 99 -10.46 -8.65 -0.75
C LEU A 99 -9.38 -7.62 -1.09
N GLY A 100 -8.42 -7.97 -1.95
CA GLY A 100 -7.33 -7.09 -2.36
C GLY A 100 -7.81 -5.79 -2.98
N ASP A 101 -8.71 -5.88 -3.98
CA ASP A 101 -9.23 -4.71 -4.70
C ASP A 101 -10.02 -3.77 -3.78
N VAL A 102 -10.84 -4.34 -2.88
CA VAL A 102 -11.61 -3.57 -1.90
C VAL A 102 -10.67 -2.83 -0.96
N ALA A 103 -9.64 -3.52 -0.45
CA ALA A 103 -8.65 -2.90 0.41
C ALA A 103 -7.89 -1.77 -0.33
N VAL A 104 -7.55 -1.94 -1.60
CA VAL A 104 -6.92 -0.87 -2.40
C VAL A 104 -7.85 0.33 -2.55
N VAL A 105 -9.13 0.14 -2.90
CA VAL A 105 -10.09 1.25 -3.00
C VAL A 105 -10.18 2.03 -1.69
N VAL A 106 -10.20 1.32 -0.55
CA VAL A 106 -10.27 1.95 0.78
C VAL A 106 -8.97 2.67 1.13
N PHE A 107 -7.82 2.00 1.06
CA PHE A 107 -6.55 2.48 1.61
C PHE A 107 -5.69 3.28 0.63
N PHE A 108 -6.00 3.28 -0.67
CA PHE A 108 -5.40 4.15 -1.68
C PHE A 108 -6.36 5.23 -2.21
N GLY A 109 -7.67 5.06 -2.00
CA GLY A 109 -8.70 6.02 -2.41
C GLY A 109 -9.36 6.70 -1.22
N LEU A 110 -10.39 6.06 -0.66
CA LEU A 110 -11.31 6.65 0.33
C LEU A 110 -10.60 7.30 1.51
N VAL A 111 -9.72 6.56 2.17
CA VAL A 111 -9.03 7.02 3.39
C VAL A 111 -8.03 8.15 3.09
N PRO A 112 -6.99 7.95 2.25
CA PRO A 112 -5.96 8.98 2.07
C PRO A 112 -6.50 10.25 1.40
N VAL A 113 -7.43 10.15 0.45
CA VAL A 113 -8.00 11.32 -0.23
C VAL A 113 -8.87 12.12 0.74
N THR A 114 -9.78 11.46 1.47
CA THR A 114 -10.68 12.14 2.41
C THR A 114 -9.92 12.73 3.60
N LEU A 115 -8.96 12.00 4.19
CA LEU A 115 -8.17 12.53 5.30
C LEU A 115 -7.23 13.66 4.86
N THR A 116 -6.68 13.58 3.65
CA THR A 116 -5.91 14.70 3.09
C THR A 116 -6.81 15.92 2.88
N ALA A 117 -7.99 15.75 2.28
CA ALA A 117 -8.95 16.83 2.11
C ALA A 117 -9.37 17.42 3.47
N TYR A 118 -9.54 16.59 4.49
CA TYR A 118 -9.91 17.04 5.84
C TYR A 118 -8.82 17.90 6.46
N VAL A 119 -7.56 17.47 6.39
CA VAL A 119 -6.43 18.25 6.91
C VAL A 119 -6.28 19.58 6.18
N GLN A 120 -6.66 19.66 4.90
CA GLN A 120 -6.52 20.87 4.08
C GLN A 120 -7.71 21.83 4.18
N ALA A 121 -8.94 21.31 4.25
CA ALA A 121 -10.18 22.07 4.09
C ALA A 121 -11.19 21.87 5.24
N GLY A 122 -10.83 21.12 6.28
CA GLY A 122 -11.70 20.83 7.42
C GLY A 122 -12.95 20.02 7.02
N ALA A 123 -14.10 20.38 7.57
CA ALA A 123 -15.35 19.61 7.42
C ALA A 123 -15.87 19.50 5.97
N VAL A 124 -15.45 20.39 5.06
CA VAL A 124 -15.82 20.34 3.62
C VAL A 124 -15.33 19.04 2.95
N ALA A 125 -14.33 18.38 3.55
CA ALA A 125 -13.81 17.11 3.11
C ALA A 125 -14.82 15.95 3.12
N PHE A 126 -15.91 16.06 3.88
CA PHE A 126 -16.94 15.02 3.93
C PHE A 126 -18.08 15.26 2.94
N SER A 127 -17.91 16.21 2.00
CA SER A 127 -18.88 16.45 0.95
C SER A 127 -19.00 15.25 -0.01
N PRO A 128 -20.19 14.99 -0.59
CA PRO A 128 -20.38 13.90 -1.55
C PRO A 128 -19.40 13.94 -2.72
N MET A 129 -19.00 15.14 -3.16
CA MET A 129 -18.02 15.31 -4.23
C MET A 129 -16.65 14.72 -3.87
N VAL A 130 -16.16 14.93 -2.64
CA VAL A 130 -14.87 14.36 -2.21
C VAL A 130 -14.95 12.84 -2.14
N TRP A 131 -16.07 12.28 -1.68
CA TRP A 131 -16.30 10.83 -1.69
C TRP A 131 -16.27 10.25 -3.11
N CYS A 132 -16.89 10.92 -4.09
CA CYS A 132 -16.84 10.50 -5.49
C CYS A 132 -15.41 10.54 -6.04
N ILE A 133 -14.63 11.59 -5.74
CA ILE A 133 -13.23 11.71 -6.15
C ILE A 133 -12.38 10.62 -5.49
N ALA A 134 -12.56 10.39 -4.20
CA ALA A 134 -11.83 9.38 -3.46
C ALA A 134 -12.11 7.95 -3.98
N LEU A 135 -13.37 7.67 -4.34
CA LEU A 135 -13.74 6.43 -5.00
C LEU A 135 -13.10 6.30 -6.38
N ALA A 136 -13.13 7.36 -7.20
CA ALA A 136 -12.52 7.35 -8.53
C ALA A 136 -11.00 7.09 -8.46
N VAL A 137 -10.29 7.73 -7.52
CA VAL A 137 -8.86 7.48 -7.28
C VAL A 137 -8.62 6.05 -6.80
N GLY A 138 -9.45 5.54 -5.89
CA GLY A 138 -9.37 4.16 -5.40
C GLY A 138 -9.58 3.12 -6.51
N LEU A 139 -10.56 3.34 -7.39
CA LEU A 139 -10.83 2.47 -8.54
C LEU A 139 -9.68 2.51 -9.56
N LEU A 140 -9.07 3.68 -9.77
CA LEU A 140 -7.87 3.81 -10.60
C LEU A 140 -6.70 3.00 -10.02
N ALA A 141 -6.47 3.09 -8.71
CA ALA A 141 -5.44 2.29 -8.04
C ALA A 141 -5.75 0.78 -8.12
N SER A 142 -7.02 0.40 -8.00
CA SER A 142 -7.48 -0.98 -8.16
C SER A 142 -7.21 -1.51 -9.57
N ASN A 143 -7.40 -0.70 -10.61
CA ASN A 143 -7.04 -1.10 -11.98
C ASN A 143 -5.55 -1.44 -12.12
N VAL A 144 -4.66 -0.67 -11.47
CA VAL A 144 -3.23 -0.99 -11.47
C VAL A 144 -2.96 -2.33 -10.76
N LEU A 145 -3.65 -2.59 -9.65
CA LEU A 145 -3.56 -3.88 -8.95
C LEU A 145 -4.06 -5.03 -9.84
N ILE A 146 -5.18 -4.87 -10.53
CA ILE A 146 -5.73 -5.88 -11.45
C ILE A 146 -4.73 -6.22 -12.54
N VAL A 147 -4.09 -5.21 -13.15
CA VAL A 147 -3.04 -5.44 -14.18
C VAL A 147 -1.87 -6.24 -13.60
N ASN A 148 -1.43 -5.94 -12.38
CA ASN A 148 -0.37 -6.70 -11.71
C ASN A 148 -0.82 -8.15 -11.44
N ASN A 149 -2.02 -8.34 -10.88
CA ASN A 149 -2.57 -9.66 -10.58
C ASN A 149 -2.84 -10.49 -11.86
N TYR A 150 -3.07 -9.84 -13.00
CA TYR A 150 -3.23 -10.52 -14.28
C TYR A 150 -1.92 -11.10 -14.79
N ARG A 151 -0.82 -10.34 -14.66
CA ARG A 151 0.53 -10.84 -14.97
C ARG A 151 0.91 -11.99 -14.03
N ASP A 152 0.65 -11.81 -12.74
CA ASP A 152 1.13 -12.71 -11.68
C ASP A 152 0.13 -13.86 -11.38
N MET A 153 -0.89 -14.06 -12.23
CA MET A 153 -2.01 -14.98 -11.98
C MET A 153 -1.57 -16.43 -11.76
N ASP A 154 -0.66 -16.94 -12.59
CA ASP A 154 -0.21 -18.34 -12.53
C ASP A 154 0.62 -18.59 -11.25
N ASP A 155 1.48 -17.63 -10.88
CA ASP A 155 2.28 -17.68 -9.64
C ASP A 155 1.40 -17.57 -8.39
N ASP A 156 0.44 -16.64 -8.39
CA ASP A 156 -0.52 -16.45 -7.30
C ASP A 156 -1.37 -17.73 -7.08
N ALA A 157 -1.83 -18.36 -8.16
CA ALA A 157 -2.58 -19.61 -8.10
C ALA A 157 -1.74 -20.77 -7.52
N ALA A 158 -0.46 -20.86 -7.89
CA ALA A 158 0.44 -21.92 -7.42
C ALA A 158 0.67 -21.90 -5.90
N VAL A 159 0.59 -20.72 -5.28
CA VAL A 159 0.71 -20.54 -3.82
C VAL A 159 -0.65 -20.45 -3.11
N GLY A 160 -1.75 -20.70 -3.82
CA GLY A 160 -3.11 -20.72 -3.27
C GLY A 160 -3.69 -19.33 -2.96
N LYS A 161 -3.11 -18.25 -3.48
CA LYS A 161 -3.60 -16.88 -3.32
C LYS A 161 -4.81 -16.66 -4.22
N LYS A 162 -5.94 -16.25 -3.64
CA LYS A 162 -7.20 -16.03 -4.37
C LYS A 162 -7.38 -14.55 -4.70
N THR A 163 -6.63 -14.05 -5.67
CA THR A 163 -6.92 -12.71 -6.22
C THR A 163 -8.18 -12.74 -7.09
N THR A 164 -8.75 -11.57 -7.35
CA THR A 164 -9.90 -11.43 -8.26
C THR A 164 -9.62 -12.04 -9.64
N VAL A 165 -8.39 -11.88 -10.15
CA VAL A 165 -8.01 -12.47 -11.45
C VAL A 165 -7.90 -13.99 -11.37
N VAL A 166 -7.38 -14.55 -10.27
CA VAL A 166 -7.37 -16.01 -10.06
C VAL A 166 -8.79 -16.58 -9.95
N LEU A 167 -9.71 -15.86 -9.28
CA LEU A 167 -11.09 -16.30 -9.08
C LEU A 167 -11.93 -16.26 -10.36
N PHE A 168 -11.77 -15.22 -11.19
CA PHE A 168 -12.56 -15.05 -12.41
C PHE A 168 -11.86 -15.60 -13.67
N GLY A 169 -10.55 -15.85 -13.60
CA GLY A 169 -9.71 -16.33 -14.70
C GLY A 169 -9.32 -15.23 -15.70
N ARG A 170 -8.26 -15.50 -16.47
CA ARG A 170 -7.90 -14.69 -17.66
C ARG A 170 -8.64 -15.21 -18.90
N ARG A 171 -9.17 -14.29 -19.72
CA ARG A 171 -9.56 -14.66 -21.09
C ARG A 171 -8.29 -14.94 -21.88
N VAL A 172 -8.26 -16.12 -22.51
CA VAL A 172 -7.17 -16.62 -23.37
C VAL A 172 -7.31 -16.07 -24.78
#